data_AF-A0A6J3CH29-F1
#
_entry.id   AF-A0A6J3CH29-F1
#
_cell.length_a   1.000
_cell.length_b   1.000
_cell.length_c   1.000
_cell.angle_alpha   90.00
_cell.angle_beta   90.00
_cell.angle_gamma   90.00
#
_symmetry.space_group_name_H-M   'P 1'
#
loop_
_entity.id
_entity.type
_entity.pdbx_description
1 polymer ?
#
loop_
_entity_poly.entity_id
_entity_poly.type
_entity_poly.pdbx_seq_one_letter_code
_entity_poly.pdbx_strand_id
1 'polypeptide(L)'
;MSSGVFISTKSLVLQRVARRDGGLYTCRAANQMGESSSQAVYLRVQYAPVCAQPSPVLIGARLDEPLRVRCTVSADPADVTFYWQFNNSGESFQVSPARYVSTGGTASELRYRAASERDYGALLCRASNAVGRQKRPCVFQIVPADPRWSCTARFQRYSFLQTFRLWNELLVDVFPRDYSMRFFKKV
;
A
#
# COMPACT_ATOMS: atom_id res chain seq x y z
N MET A 1 -4.95 -26.59 -0.81
CA MET A 1 -3.79 -26.91 0.05
C MET A 1 -4.25 -26.76 1.49
N SER A 2 -4.42 -27.88 2.20
CA SER A 2 -5.10 -27.91 3.50
C SER A 2 -4.34 -27.10 4.55
N SER A 3 -5.07 -26.19 5.17
CA SER A 3 -4.66 -25.28 6.24
C SER A 3 -4.00 -26.08 7.37
N GLY A 4 -2.84 -25.62 7.85
CA GLY A 4 -2.09 -26.24 8.96
C GLY A 4 -2.80 -26.07 10.30
N VAL A 5 -4.07 -26.47 10.37
CA VAL A 5 -4.95 -26.35 11.52
C VAL A 5 -5.20 -27.75 12.05
N PHE A 6 -4.72 -28.03 13.25
CA PHE A 6 -4.91 -29.31 13.92
C PHE A 6 -5.80 -29.10 15.14
N ILE A 7 -6.95 -29.74 15.14
CA ILE A 7 -7.93 -29.66 16.22
C ILE A 7 -7.94 -31.02 16.94
N SER A 8 -7.76 -30.98 18.25
CA SER A 8 -7.90 -32.10 19.16
C SER A 8 -9.00 -31.79 20.19
N THR A 9 -9.39 -32.78 20.98
CA THR A 9 -10.42 -32.65 22.03
C THR A 9 -10.12 -31.55 23.05
N LYS A 10 -8.84 -31.19 23.23
CA LYS A 10 -8.39 -30.20 24.21
C LYS A 10 -7.48 -29.12 23.62
N SER A 11 -7.16 -29.15 22.33
CA SER A 11 -6.17 -28.23 21.74
C SER A 11 -6.48 -27.84 20.31
N LEU A 12 -6.14 -26.59 19.98
CA LEU A 12 -6.11 -26.05 18.63
C LEU A 12 -4.66 -25.64 18.32
N VAL A 13 -4.09 -26.19 17.26
CA VAL A 13 -2.74 -25.86 16.80
C VAL A 13 -2.82 -25.24 15.41
N LEU A 14 -2.27 -24.04 15.27
CA LEU A 14 -2.18 -23.32 14.00
C LEU A 14 -0.71 -23.29 13.55
N GLN A 15 -0.43 -23.82 12.37
CA GLN A 15 0.86 -23.79 11.71
C GLN A 15 0.83 -22.81 10.54
N ARG A 16 1.96 -22.13 10.30
CA ARG A 16 2.11 -21.12 9.24
C ARG A 16 1.07 -20.00 9.36
N VAL A 17 0.91 -19.52 10.60
CA VAL A 17 -0.03 -18.45 10.97
C VAL A 17 0.17 -17.23 10.07
N ALA A 18 -0.92 -16.79 9.46
CA ALA A 18 -1.01 -15.60 8.63
C ALA A 18 -1.84 -14.53 9.36
N ARG A 19 -1.72 -13.28 8.89
CA ARG A 19 -2.45 -12.12 9.46
C ARG A 19 -3.97 -12.35 9.59
N ARG A 20 -4.54 -13.08 8.64
CA ARG A 20 -5.98 -13.43 8.59
C ARG A 20 -6.42 -14.41 9.66
N ASP A 21 -5.47 -15.11 10.29
CA ASP A 21 -5.76 -16.06 11.37
C ASP A 21 -5.85 -15.33 12.72
N GLY A 22 -5.57 -14.03 12.78
CA GLY A 22 -5.80 -13.22 13.97
C GLY A 22 -7.28 -12.98 14.20
N GLY A 23 -7.71 -13.00 15.47
CA GLY A 23 -9.11 -12.85 15.82
C GLY A 23 -9.47 -13.47 17.17
N LEU A 24 -10.75 -13.53 17.47
CA LEU A 24 -11.29 -14.17 18.68
C LEU A 24 -11.47 -15.66 18.44
N TYR A 25 -11.01 -16.46 19.39
CA TYR A 25 -11.17 -17.90 19.44
C TYR A 25 -11.91 -18.28 20.72
N THR A 26 -12.84 -19.23 20.59
CA THR A 26 -13.57 -19.83 21.72
C THR A 26 -13.56 -21.35 21.58
N CYS A 27 -13.49 -22.04 22.71
CA CYS A 27 -13.65 -23.48 22.77
C CYS A 27 -15.11 -23.79 23.10
N ARG A 28 -15.74 -24.66 22.30
CA ARG A 28 -17.14 -25.06 22.45
C ARG A 28 -17.20 -26.56 22.75
N ALA A 29 -17.83 -26.94 23.86
CA ALA A 29 -18.02 -28.31 24.28
C ALA A 29 -19.51 -28.65 24.32
N ALA A 30 -19.89 -29.76 23.69
CA ALA A 30 -21.28 -30.23 23.62
C ALA A 30 -21.37 -31.69 24.10
N ASN A 31 -22.39 -31.99 24.90
CA ASN A 31 -22.78 -33.35 25.27
C ASN A 31 -24.32 -33.50 25.26
N GLN A 32 -24.84 -34.65 25.68
CA GLN A 32 -26.29 -34.92 25.69
C GLN A 32 -27.08 -34.00 26.65
N MET A 33 -26.41 -33.40 27.64
CA MET A 33 -27.03 -32.51 28.63
C MET A 33 -27.02 -31.04 28.19
N GLY A 34 -26.37 -30.72 27.08
CA GLY A 34 -26.30 -29.37 26.53
C GLY A 34 -24.90 -28.98 26.09
N GLU A 35 -24.67 -27.67 26.06
CA GLU A 35 -23.49 -27.11 25.45
C GLU A 35 -22.97 -25.91 26.24
N SER A 36 -21.65 -25.78 26.30
CA SER A 36 -20.97 -24.64 26.92
C SER A 36 -19.83 -24.13 26.06
N SER A 37 -19.51 -22.85 26.20
CA SER A 37 -18.39 -22.20 25.52
C SER A 37 -17.46 -21.54 26.53
N SER A 38 -16.16 -21.55 26.23
CA SER A 38 -15.16 -20.85 27.03
C SER A 38 -15.27 -19.34 26.83
N GLN A 39 -14.64 -18.59 27.73
CA GLN A 39 -14.28 -17.20 27.48
C GLN A 39 -13.47 -17.08 26.18
N ALA A 40 -13.67 -15.98 25.44
CA ALA A 40 -12.98 -15.75 24.19
C ALA A 40 -11.53 -15.30 24.43
N VAL A 41 -10.60 -15.80 23.61
CA VAL A 41 -9.19 -15.41 23.62
C VAL A 41 -8.84 -14.74 22.30
N TYR A 42 -8.17 -13.59 22.35
CA TYR A 42 -7.76 -12.87 21.14
C TYR A 42 -6.35 -13.27 20.70
N LEU A 43 -6.24 -13.87 19.52
CA LEU A 43 -4.95 -14.16 18.89
C LEU A 43 -4.48 -12.93 18.09
N ARG A 44 -3.49 -12.19 18.62
CA ARG A 44 -2.83 -11.11 17.90
C ARG A 44 -1.68 -11.65 17.05
N VAL A 45 -1.80 -11.54 15.74
CA VAL A 45 -0.73 -11.93 14.80
C VAL A 45 0.07 -10.70 14.40
N GLN A 46 1.32 -10.62 14.88
CA GLN A 46 2.26 -9.57 14.50
C GLN A 46 2.89 -9.87 13.13
N TYR A 47 3.26 -8.84 12.38
CA TYR A 47 3.81 -8.96 11.03
C TYR A 47 4.75 -7.79 10.67
N ALA A 48 5.75 -8.10 9.84
CA ALA A 48 6.64 -7.10 9.26
C ALA A 48 5.89 -6.13 8.36
N PRO A 49 6.36 -4.87 8.21
CA PRO A 49 5.63 -3.85 7.45
C PRO A 49 5.37 -4.22 5.99
N VAL A 50 4.21 -3.81 5.47
CA VAL A 50 3.80 -3.96 4.06
C VAL A 50 3.23 -2.64 3.53
N CYS A 51 3.33 -2.37 2.23
CA CYS A 51 2.78 -1.14 1.66
C CYS A 51 1.27 -1.03 1.91
N ALA A 52 0.84 0.11 2.45
CA ALA A 52 -0.57 0.40 2.67
C ALA A 52 -1.25 1.06 1.45
N GLN A 53 -0.45 1.46 0.46
CA GLN A 53 -0.87 2.11 -0.78
C GLN A 53 -0.53 1.24 -2.00
N PRO A 54 -1.15 1.49 -3.17
CA PRO A 54 -0.75 0.89 -4.42
C PRO A 54 0.75 1.09 -4.68
N SER A 55 1.40 0.11 -5.29
CA SER A 55 2.82 0.16 -5.63
C SER A 55 3.04 -0.63 -6.93
N PRO A 56 3.69 -0.06 -7.95
CA PRO A 56 4.34 1.25 -7.97
C PRO A 56 3.37 2.44 -8.07
N VAL A 57 3.78 3.61 -7.57
CA VAL A 57 3.09 4.91 -7.76
C VAL A 57 3.87 5.75 -8.76
N LEU A 58 3.21 6.29 -9.78
CA LEU A 58 3.82 7.21 -10.74
C LEU A 58 3.69 8.66 -10.25
N ILE A 59 4.80 9.41 -10.25
CA ILE A 59 4.84 10.82 -9.84
C ILE A 59 5.56 11.63 -10.93
N GLY A 60 4.84 12.60 -11.51
CA GLY A 60 5.44 13.60 -12.40
C GLY A 60 6.18 14.66 -11.61
N ALA A 61 7.45 14.88 -11.93
CA ALA A 61 8.30 15.89 -11.29
C ALA A 61 8.90 16.84 -12.33
N ARG A 62 8.79 18.15 -12.07
CA ARG A 62 9.54 19.15 -12.82
C ARG A 62 10.95 19.26 -12.25
N LEU A 63 11.89 19.67 -13.10
CA LEU A 63 13.23 20.00 -12.65
C LEU A 63 13.16 21.17 -11.67
N ASP A 64 14.00 21.06 -10.64
CA ASP A 64 14.16 22.01 -9.55
C ASP A 64 12.92 22.31 -8.68
N GLU A 65 11.81 21.60 -8.93
CA GLU A 65 10.61 21.71 -8.12
C GLU A 65 10.68 20.74 -6.93
N PRO A 66 10.53 21.22 -5.68
CA PRO A 66 10.49 20.36 -4.52
C PRO A 66 9.17 19.58 -4.47
N LEU A 67 9.27 18.28 -4.22
CA LEU A 67 8.15 17.37 -4.07
C LEU A 67 8.24 16.58 -2.77
N ARG A 68 7.07 16.20 -2.23
CA ARG A 68 6.95 15.39 -1.01
C ARG A 68 6.42 14.01 -1.37
N VAL A 69 7.23 12.98 -1.18
CA VAL A 69 6.82 11.59 -1.41
C VAL A 69 6.44 10.97 -0.07
N ARG A 70 5.15 10.63 0.09
CA ARG A 70 4.64 10.00 1.30
C ARG A 70 4.53 8.49 1.13
N CYS A 71 5.24 7.75 1.98
CA CYS A 71 5.18 6.31 2.09
C CYS A 71 4.42 5.92 3.36
N THR A 72 3.42 5.06 3.23
CA THR A 72 2.60 4.54 4.33
C THR A 72 2.66 3.03 4.30
N VAL A 73 2.89 2.43 5.47
CA VAL A 73 2.93 0.97 5.64
C VAL A 73 1.90 0.50 6.65
N SER A 74 1.36 -0.68 6.43
CA SER A 74 0.61 -1.43 7.42
C SER A 74 1.61 -2.32 8.18
N ALA A 75 1.65 -2.21 9.49
CA ALA A 75 2.58 -2.95 10.35
C ALA A 75 1.95 -3.25 11.71
N ASP A 76 2.33 -4.38 12.31
CA ASP A 76 2.06 -4.67 13.72
C ASP A 76 3.30 -5.37 14.31
N PRO A 77 4.03 -4.78 15.27
CA PRO A 77 3.79 -3.48 15.90
C PRO A 77 3.91 -2.28 14.94
N ALA A 78 3.26 -1.18 15.31
CA ALA A 78 3.20 0.06 14.53
C ALA A 78 4.42 0.99 14.72
N ASP A 79 5.36 0.62 15.60
CA ASP A 79 6.66 1.27 15.71
C ASP A 79 7.56 0.78 14.57
N VAL A 80 7.85 1.68 13.62
CA VAL A 80 8.50 1.35 12.35
C VAL A 80 9.62 2.33 12.05
N THR A 81 10.77 1.79 11.65
CA THR A 81 11.91 2.55 11.13
C THR A 81 11.92 2.53 9.61
N PHE A 82 12.10 3.70 8.99
CA PHE A 82 12.07 3.89 7.54
C PHE A 82 13.46 4.12 6.94
N TYR A 83 13.63 3.60 5.72
CA TYR A 83 14.82 3.76 4.89
C TYR A 83 14.38 4.04 3.45
N TRP A 84 15.02 5.03 2.84
CA TRP A 84 14.77 5.40 1.46
C TRP A 84 16.01 5.13 0.60
N GLN A 85 15.80 4.63 -0.60
CA GLN A 85 16.84 4.38 -1.59
C GLN A 85 16.39 4.93 -2.93
N PHE A 86 17.29 5.57 -3.66
CA PHE A 86 17.07 5.94 -5.05
C PHE A 86 17.71 4.90 -5.97
N ASN A 87 17.07 4.63 -7.10
CA ASN A 87 17.56 3.69 -8.10
C ASN A 87 17.17 4.15 -9.51
N ASN A 88 18.14 4.29 -10.41
CA ASN A 88 17.92 4.44 -11.84
C ASN A 88 18.85 3.47 -12.62
N SER A 89 18.97 3.62 -13.94
CA SER A 89 19.82 2.74 -14.76
C SER A 89 21.32 2.89 -14.50
N GLY A 90 21.79 4.01 -13.95
CA GLY A 90 23.22 4.31 -13.77
C GLY A 90 23.67 4.38 -12.31
N GLU A 91 22.77 4.56 -11.35
CA GLU A 91 23.09 4.84 -9.97
C GLU A 91 22.05 4.25 -9.02
N SER A 92 22.54 3.73 -7.88
CA SER A 92 21.70 3.44 -6.74
C SER A 92 22.39 3.83 -5.45
N PHE A 93 21.70 4.62 -4.62
CA PHE A 93 22.23 5.09 -3.36
C PHE A 93 21.15 5.21 -2.28
N GLN A 94 21.58 5.12 -1.03
CA GLN A 94 20.71 5.36 0.11
C GLN A 94 20.48 6.87 0.28
N VAL A 95 19.22 7.25 0.41
CA VAL A 95 18.83 8.64 0.67
C VAL A 95 19.22 9.00 2.10
N SER A 96 19.88 10.15 2.28
CA SER A 96 20.24 10.65 3.61
C SER A 96 19.01 10.78 4.54
N PRO A 97 19.10 10.29 5.80
CA PRO A 97 18.04 10.44 6.81
C PRO A 97 17.60 11.89 7.05
N ALA A 98 18.46 12.88 6.79
CA ALA A 98 18.09 14.30 6.93
C ALA A 98 17.01 14.76 5.93
N ARG A 99 16.77 13.99 4.85
CA ARG A 99 15.81 14.36 3.79
C ARG A 99 14.40 13.81 4.03
N TYR A 100 14.22 12.92 5.00
CA TYR A 100 12.92 12.34 5.30
C TYR A 100 12.61 12.32 6.79
N VAL A 101 11.32 12.34 7.10
CA VAL A 101 10.83 12.27 8.48
C VAL A 101 9.86 11.11 8.62
N SER A 102 9.82 10.49 9.79
CA SER A 102 8.76 9.55 10.16
C SER A 102 7.57 10.33 10.72
N THR A 103 6.37 10.01 10.27
CA THR A 103 5.11 10.67 10.63
C THR A 103 4.11 9.63 11.11
N GLY A 104 3.62 9.74 12.35
CA GLY A 104 2.57 8.86 12.87
C GLY A 104 2.96 7.39 13.00
N GLY A 105 4.24 7.08 13.17
CA GLY A 105 4.80 5.74 13.38
C GLY A 105 4.82 4.84 12.13
N THR A 106 3.80 4.90 11.29
CA THR A 106 3.58 4.01 10.13
C THR A 106 3.65 4.72 8.78
N ALA A 107 4.06 5.99 8.75
CA ALA A 107 4.33 6.69 7.51
C ALA A 107 5.67 7.44 7.57
N SER A 108 6.25 7.70 6.40
CA SER A 108 7.42 8.55 6.23
C SER A 108 7.24 9.46 5.02
N GLU A 109 7.67 10.72 5.16
CA GLU A 109 7.65 11.71 4.09
C GLU A 109 9.07 12.09 3.69
N LEU A 110 9.41 11.86 2.42
CA LEU A 110 10.67 12.24 1.80
C LEU A 110 10.51 13.55 1.03
N ARG A 111 11.39 14.51 1.31
CA ARG A 111 11.55 15.74 0.50
C ARG A 111 12.54 15.45 -0.62
N TYR A 112 12.06 15.52 -1.86
CA TYR A 112 12.83 15.22 -3.05
C TYR A 112 12.80 16.41 -4.03
N ARG A 113 13.84 16.56 -4.84
CA ARG A 113 13.94 17.57 -5.90
C ARG A 113 14.82 16.98 -6.98
N ALA A 114 14.30 16.84 -8.19
CA ALA A 114 15.08 16.42 -9.34
C ALA A 114 15.86 17.64 -9.85
N ALA A 115 17.19 17.58 -9.84
CA ALA A 115 18.03 18.68 -10.34
C ALA A 115 18.37 18.50 -11.83
N SER A 116 18.38 17.25 -12.31
CA SER A 116 18.64 16.90 -13.70
C SER A 116 17.80 15.71 -14.15
N GLU A 117 17.82 15.40 -15.44
CA GLU A 117 17.13 14.22 -15.97
C GLU A 117 17.63 12.89 -15.39
N ARG A 118 18.87 12.87 -14.86
CA ARG A 118 19.43 11.69 -14.18
C ARG A 118 18.74 11.41 -12.85
N ASP A 119 18.06 12.39 -12.28
CA ASP A 119 17.30 12.24 -11.05
C ASP A 119 15.90 11.63 -11.30
N TYR A 120 15.54 11.32 -12.56
CA TYR A 120 14.37 10.49 -12.84
C TYR A 120 14.71 9.01 -12.59
N GLY A 121 13.82 8.30 -11.89
CA GLY A 121 14.10 6.96 -11.41
C GLY A 121 13.09 6.46 -10.39
N ALA A 122 13.44 5.42 -9.65
CA ALA A 122 12.62 4.81 -8.63
C ALA A 122 13.09 5.19 -7.22
N LEU A 123 12.20 5.77 -6.43
CA LEU A 123 12.37 5.89 -4.98
C LEU A 123 11.77 4.65 -4.31
N LEU A 124 12.60 3.95 -3.54
CA LEU A 124 12.28 2.73 -2.82
C LEU A 124 12.17 3.06 -1.34
N CYS A 125 10.95 3.04 -0.82
CA CYS A 125 10.69 3.14 0.62
C CYS A 125 10.66 1.74 1.23
N ARG A 126 11.48 1.51 2.26
CA ARG A 126 11.47 0.26 3.02
C ARG A 126 11.33 0.54 4.50
N ALA A 127 10.47 -0.23 5.15
CA ALA A 127 10.21 -0.10 6.57
C ALA A 127 10.52 -1.40 7.33
N SER A 128 10.86 -1.28 8.62
CA SER A 128 11.16 -2.39 9.52
C SER A 128 10.53 -2.18 10.88
N ASN A 129 9.99 -3.24 11.48
CA ASN A 129 9.57 -3.26 12.89
C ASN A 129 10.24 -4.43 13.63
N ALA A 130 9.88 -4.64 14.90
CA ALA A 130 10.44 -5.72 15.73
C ALA A 130 10.25 -7.14 15.16
N VAL A 131 9.25 -7.36 14.31
CA VAL A 131 9.00 -8.66 13.66
C VAL A 131 9.96 -8.87 12.49
N GLY A 132 10.31 -7.80 11.80
CA GLY A 132 11.31 -7.85 10.74
C GLY A 132 11.18 -6.76 9.69
N ARG A 133 11.96 -6.93 8.63
CA ARG A 133 12.05 -5.99 7.50
C ARG A 133 11.01 -6.31 6.43
N GLN A 134 10.42 -5.26 5.86
CA GLN A 134 9.54 -5.36 4.72
C GLN A 134 10.20 -6.13 3.56
N LYS A 135 9.51 -7.17 3.04
CA LYS A 135 10.02 -8.02 1.95
C LYS A 135 10.13 -7.25 0.62
N ARG A 136 9.04 -6.58 0.22
CA ARG A 136 8.95 -5.77 -1.01
C ARG A 136 8.79 -4.29 -0.64
N PRO A 137 9.72 -3.40 -1.05
CA PRO A 137 9.61 -1.98 -0.75
C PRO A 137 8.42 -1.35 -1.49
N CYS A 138 7.96 -0.19 -1.00
CA CYS A 138 7.01 0.63 -1.74
C CYS A 138 7.78 1.43 -2.79
N VAL A 139 7.33 1.35 -4.03
CA VAL A 139 8.05 1.90 -5.19
C VAL A 139 7.33 3.14 -5.69
N PHE A 140 8.07 4.23 -5.85
CA PHE A 140 7.59 5.47 -6.45
C PHE A 140 8.43 5.76 -7.69
N GLN A 141 7.80 5.73 -8.86
CA GLN A 141 8.46 6.04 -10.13
C GLN A 141 8.37 7.53 -10.39
N ILE A 142 9.51 8.21 -10.34
CA ILE A 142 9.65 9.64 -10.63
C ILE A 142 9.94 9.79 -12.12
N VAL A 143 9.05 10.50 -12.82
CA VAL A 143 9.13 10.75 -14.27
C VAL A 143 9.03 12.25 -14.55
N PRO A 144 9.48 12.71 -15.73
CA PRO A 144 9.25 14.10 -16.13
C PRO A 144 7.76 14.44 -16.08
N ALA A 145 7.42 15.57 -15.44
CA ALA A 145 6.05 16.07 -15.49
C ALA A 145 5.71 16.53 -16.91
N ASP A 146 4.74 15.90 -17.55
CA ASP A 146 4.27 16.34 -18.87
C ASP A 146 3.37 17.60 -18.71
N PRO A 147 3.70 18.71 -19.38
CA PRO A 147 2.85 19.90 -19.37
C PRO A 147 1.42 19.66 -19.93
N ARG A 148 1.21 18.62 -20.75
CA ARG A 148 -0.09 18.29 -21.36
C ARG A 148 -1.10 17.66 -20.40
N TRP A 149 -0.68 17.19 -19.23
CA TRP A 149 -1.55 16.61 -18.20
C TRP A 149 -1.73 17.51 -16.98
N SER A 150 -1.43 18.82 -17.10
CA SER A 150 -1.97 19.74 -16.11
C SER A 150 -3.48 19.73 -16.26
N CYS A 151 -4.18 19.12 -15.28
CA CYS A 151 -5.62 19.19 -15.16
C CYS A 151 -6.01 20.67 -14.97
N THR A 152 -6.08 21.42 -16.05
CA THR A 152 -6.93 22.59 -16.15
C THR A 152 -8.35 22.09 -16.38
N ALA A 153 -8.84 21.23 -15.48
CA ALA A 153 -10.25 20.93 -15.38
C ALA A 153 -10.90 22.20 -14.84
N ARG A 154 -11.19 23.12 -15.76
CA ARG A 154 -12.04 24.27 -15.48
C ARG A 154 -13.37 23.66 -15.05
N PHE A 155 -13.66 23.66 -13.76
CA PHE A 155 -14.99 23.38 -13.24
C PHE A 155 -15.92 24.50 -13.72
N GLN A 156 -16.30 24.47 -15.00
CA GLN A 156 -17.49 25.16 -15.42
C GLN A 156 -18.65 24.32 -14.94
N ARG A 157 -19.44 24.90 -14.03
CA ARG A 157 -20.72 24.35 -13.58
C ARG A 157 -21.60 24.14 -14.82
N TYR A 158 -21.58 22.94 -15.39
CA TYR A 158 -22.56 22.54 -16.39
C TYR A 158 -23.54 21.56 -15.76
N SER A 159 -24.81 21.94 -15.86
CA SER A 159 -25.98 21.26 -15.33
C SER A 159 -26.12 19.85 -15.90
N PHE A 160 -26.61 18.95 -15.04
CA PHE A 160 -26.57 17.49 -15.11
C PHE A 160 -27.26 16.79 -16.29
N LEU A 161 -27.72 17.49 -17.33
CA LEU A 161 -28.66 16.92 -18.31
C LEU A 161 -28.13 16.74 -19.74
N GLN A 162 -26.87 17.04 -20.05
CA GLN A 162 -26.33 16.92 -21.42
C GLN A 162 -25.13 15.97 -21.62
N THR A 163 -24.70 15.22 -20.61
CA THR A 163 -23.42 14.48 -20.65
C THR A 163 -23.45 13.08 -21.27
N PHE A 164 -24.57 12.57 -21.77
CA PHE A 164 -24.62 11.18 -22.27
C PHE A 164 -24.09 10.97 -23.70
N ARG A 165 -23.78 12.02 -24.47
CA ARG A 165 -23.40 11.88 -25.90
C ARG A 165 -21.94 12.14 -26.26
N LEU A 166 -21.08 12.51 -25.32
CA LEU A 166 -19.67 12.83 -25.62
C LEU A 166 -18.65 11.89 -24.95
N TRP A 167 -19.09 10.85 -24.25
CA TRP A 167 -18.19 9.89 -23.60
C TRP A 167 -17.72 8.73 -24.49
N ASN A 168 -18.21 8.62 -25.73
CA ASN A 168 -17.91 7.46 -26.58
C ASN A 168 -16.71 7.60 -27.52
N GLU A 169 -16.05 8.77 -27.65
CA GLU A 169 -15.02 8.97 -28.68
C GLU A 169 -13.59 9.30 -28.21
N LEU A 170 -13.32 9.42 -26.90
CA LEU A 170 -12.00 9.87 -26.41
C LEU A 170 -11.18 8.84 -25.61
N LEU A 171 -11.54 7.55 -25.63
CA LEU A 171 -10.78 6.49 -24.96
C LEU A 171 -10.47 5.32 -25.91
N VAL A 172 -9.81 5.60 -27.04
CA VAL A 172 -9.26 4.53 -27.91
C VAL A 172 -7.73 4.58 -28.04
N ASP A 173 -7.08 5.70 -27.74
CA ASP A 173 -5.62 5.74 -27.78
C ASP A 173 -5.01 5.77 -26.37
N VAL A 174 -4.07 4.85 -26.15
CA VAL A 174 -3.18 4.73 -24.98
C VAL A 174 -3.68 3.90 -23.80
N PHE A 175 -4.08 2.65 -24.03
CA PHE A 175 -3.86 1.57 -23.04
C PHE A 175 -3.58 0.22 -23.76
N PRO A 176 -2.53 -0.54 -23.39
CA PRO A 176 -2.37 -1.93 -23.81
C PRO A 176 -3.56 -2.78 -23.33
N ARG A 177 -4.03 -3.66 -24.21
CA ARG A 177 -5.37 -4.29 -24.25
C ARG A 177 -5.79 -5.26 -23.13
N ASP A 178 -5.18 -5.31 -21.95
CA ASP A 178 -5.47 -6.41 -20.98
C ASP A 178 -5.92 -5.96 -19.57
N TYR A 179 -6.82 -4.99 -19.46
CA TYR A 179 -7.48 -4.70 -18.17
C TYR A 179 -9.00 -4.55 -18.31
N SER A 180 -9.75 -5.48 -17.71
CA SER A 180 -11.20 -5.36 -17.55
C SER A 180 -11.52 -4.32 -16.47
N MET A 181 -12.07 -3.17 -16.86
CA MET A 181 -12.60 -2.18 -15.92
C MET A 181 -13.94 -2.66 -15.36
N ARG A 182 -14.04 -2.84 -14.04
CA ARG A 182 -15.32 -3.06 -13.34
C ARG A 182 -15.66 -1.82 -12.52
N PHE A 183 -16.85 -1.26 -12.75
CA PHE A 183 -17.40 -0.16 -11.97
C PHE A 183 -18.26 -0.71 -10.83
N PHE A 184 -18.07 -0.21 -9.61
CA PHE A 184 -18.97 -0.51 -8.49
C PHE A 184 -19.73 0.76 -8.12
N LYS A 185 -21.06 0.67 -8.07
CA LYS A 185 -21.92 1.68 -7.46
C LYS A 185 -21.85 1.48 -5.94
N LYS A 186 -21.33 2.46 -5.19
CA LYS A 186 -21.62 2.53 -3.75
C LYS A 186 -23.08 2.97 -3.62
N VAL A 187 -23.91 2.09 -3.07
CA VAL A 187 -25.27 2.45 -2.60
C VAL A 187 -25.12 3.34 -1.38
#